data_AF-A0A1X2H2S1-F1
#
_entry.id   AF-A0A1X2H2S1-F1
#
_cell.length_a   1.000
_cell.length_b   1.000
_cell.length_c   1.000
_cell.angle_alpha   90.00
_cell.angle_beta   90.00
_cell.angle_gamma   90.00
#
_symmetry.space_group_name_H-M   'P 1'
#
loop_
_entity.id
_entity.type
_entity.pdbx_description
1 polymer ?
#
loop_
_entity_poly.entity_id
_entity_poly.type
_entity_poly.pdbx_seq_one_letter_code
_entity_poly.pdbx_strand_id
1 'polypeptide(L)'
;MASCHPSLIMTKKGLSLEEKRKRMIEYLHQTNDFYQLKELEKMGPKRGIVSQSVKEVVQGLVDDELVSSDKIGTSNYFWAFPSAAVQRARNKEKDLQNKIERETNRHETLRTTMTILNSADRDETPEREQLLQALESEKKRHANIQIQLQLYRESDPDVYREKECKIKIDKEVADKATEDIWTLKSYCIAKFNMDREEFDKMFGIPEDFDTLS
;
A
#
# COMPACT_ATOMS: atom_id res chain seq x y z
N MET A 1 61.61 33.17 -71.61
CA MET A 1 61.25 32.41 -70.39
C MET A 1 59.84 32.82 -70.00
N ALA A 2 58.87 31.92 -70.13
CA ALA A 2 57.48 32.18 -69.77
C ALA A 2 57.27 31.82 -68.29
N SER A 3 56.94 32.81 -67.46
CA SER A 3 56.54 32.62 -66.08
C SER A 3 55.03 32.32 -66.02
N CYS A 4 54.71 31.06 -65.76
CA CYS A 4 53.35 30.59 -65.52
C CYS A 4 52.99 30.88 -64.05
N HIS A 5 52.04 31.78 -63.82
CA HIS A 5 51.44 31.96 -62.48
C HIS A 5 50.30 30.95 -62.31
N PRO A 6 50.35 30.06 -61.30
CA PRO A 6 49.23 29.18 -61.01
C PRO A 6 48.10 30.01 -60.39
N SER A 7 47.00 30.14 -61.12
CA SER A 7 45.72 30.64 -60.61
C SER A 7 45.22 29.69 -59.52
N LEU A 8 45.21 30.17 -58.28
CA LEU A 8 44.57 29.52 -57.12
C LEU A 8 43.07 29.34 -57.40
N ILE A 9 42.69 28.12 -57.75
CA ILE A 9 41.28 27.70 -57.80
C ILE A 9 40.78 27.65 -56.34
N MET A 10 40.09 28.69 -55.89
CA MET A 10 39.31 28.63 -54.66
C MET A 10 38.12 27.70 -54.87
N THR A 11 38.23 26.47 -54.38
CA THR A 11 37.08 25.56 -54.29
C THR A 11 36.13 26.08 -53.22
N LYS A 12 34.85 26.24 -53.56
CA LYS A 12 33.80 26.65 -52.63
C LYS A 12 33.68 25.60 -51.53
N LYS A 13 34.21 25.87 -50.33
CA LYS A 13 33.97 25.04 -49.14
C LYS A 13 32.47 24.95 -48.90
N GLY A 14 31.94 23.73 -48.79
CA GLY A 14 30.56 23.49 -48.40
C GLY A 14 30.28 24.01 -46.99
N LEU A 15 29.03 24.36 -46.70
CA LEU A 15 28.64 24.77 -45.35
C LEU A 15 28.89 23.65 -44.34
N SER A 16 29.42 24.02 -43.18
CA SER A 16 29.47 23.18 -41.98
C SER A 16 28.06 22.90 -41.42
N LEU A 17 27.94 21.91 -40.53
CA LEU A 17 26.67 21.58 -39.90
C LEU A 17 26.09 22.76 -39.11
N GLU A 18 26.91 23.43 -38.30
CA GLU A 18 26.50 24.59 -37.50
C GLU A 18 26.03 25.77 -38.37
N GLU A 19 26.68 26.03 -39.50
CA GLU A 19 26.21 27.06 -40.44
C GLU A 19 24.85 26.71 -41.05
N LYS A 20 24.59 25.42 -41.34
CA LYS A 20 23.27 24.97 -41.82
C LYS A 20 22.20 25.14 -40.74
N ARG A 21 22.52 24.76 -39.49
CA ARG A 21 21.63 24.92 -38.33
C ARG A 21 21.26 26.39 -38.12
N LYS A 22 22.26 27.27 -38.09
CA LYS A 22 22.08 28.72 -37.95
C LYS A 22 21.16 29.29 -39.05
N ARG A 23 21.40 28.94 -40.31
CA ARG A 23 20.57 29.43 -41.43
C ARG A 23 19.13 28.91 -41.40
N MET A 24 18.93 27.67 -40.95
CA MET A 24 17.57 27.13 -40.78
C MET A 24 16.82 27.87 -39.68
N ILE A 25 17.47 28.10 -38.54
CA ILE A 25 16.86 28.84 -37.42
C ILE A 25 16.57 30.30 -37.77
N GLU A 26 17.51 30.97 -38.45
CA GLU A 26 17.31 32.34 -38.92
C GLU A 26 16.13 32.42 -39.88
N TYR A 27 15.94 31.41 -40.73
CA TYR A 27 14.77 31.35 -41.61
C TYR A 27 13.47 31.28 -40.81
N LEU A 28 13.38 30.36 -39.85
CA LEU A 28 12.19 30.19 -39.01
C LEU A 28 11.89 31.45 -38.18
N HIS A 29 12.92 32.10 -37.62
CA HIS A 29 12.79 33.34 -36.88
C HIS A 29 12.39 34.55 -37.75
N GLN A 30 12.82 34.58 -39.01
CA GLN A 30 12.47 35.67 -39.93
C GLN A 30 11.00 35.58 -40.35
N THR A 31 10.52 34.37 -40.63
CA THR A 31 9.17 34.18 -41.15
C THR A 31 8.12 34.11 -40.05
N ASN A 32 8.49 33.66 -38.84
CA ASN A 32 7.58 33.49 -37.70
C ASN A 32 6.34 32.68 -38.08
N ASP A 33 6.53 31.60 -38.83
CA ASP A 33 5.46 30.76 -39.37
C ASP A 33 5.71 29.28 -39.07
N PHE A 34 4.71 28.45 -39.36
CA PHE A 34 4.73 27.01 -39.14
C PHE A 34 5.02 26.28 -40.45
N TYR A 35 5.90 25.28 -40.40
CA TYR A 35 6.31 24.54 -41.59
C TYR A 35 6.19 23.04 -41.40
N GLN A 36 5.77 22.35 -42.44
CA GLN A 36 5.96 20.91 -42.57
C GLN A 36 7.38 20.62 -43.07
N LEU A 37 7.87 19.41 -42.78
CA LEU A 37 9.21 18.99 -43.23
C LEU A 37 9.39 19.14 -44.76
N LYS A 38 8.37 18.82 -45.56
CA LYS A 38 8.41 18.96 -47.03
C LYS A 38 8.60 20.41 -47.48
N GLU A 39 8.06 21.37 -46.74
CA GLU A 39 8.19 22.80 -47.03
C GLU A 39 9.60 23.28 -46.70
N LEU A 40 10.15 22.83 -45.57
CA LEU A 40 11.54 23.09 -45.18
C LEU A 40 12.52 22.45 -46.16
N GLU A 41 12.25 21.24 -46.66
CA GLU A 41 13.05 20.58 -47.71
C GLU A 41 13.06 21.36 -49.03
N LYS A 42 11.96 22.07 -49.34
CA LYS A 42 11.88 22.97 -50.51
C LYS A 42 12.60 24.30 -50.29
N MET A 43 12.58 24.82 -49.05
CA MET A 43 13.15 26.14 -48.72
C MET A 43 14.63 26.08 -48.32
N GLY A 44 15.09 24.96 -47.74
CA GLY A 44 16.46 24.74 -47.30
C GLY A 44 17.51 24.96 -48.40
N PRO A 45 17.36 24.37 -49.60
CA PRO A 45 18.28 24.61 -50.72
C PRO A 45 18.36 26.08 -51.14
N LYS A 46 17.26 26.84 -51.06
CA LYS A 46 17.25 28.28 -51.35
C LYS A 46 18.07 29.10 -50.35
N ARG A 47 18.31 28.55 -49.15
CA ARG A 47 19.16 29.12 -48.10
C ARG A 47 20.58 28.52 -48.11
N GLY A 48 20.92 27.72 -49.12
CA GLY A 48 22.23 27.10 -49.29
C GLY A 48 22.47 25.85 -48.42
N ILE A 49 21.40 25.27 -47.86
CA ILE A 49 21.46 23.99 -47.14
C ILE A 49 21.30 22.86 -48.15
N VAL A 50 22.20 21.88 -48.14
CA VAL A 50 22.12 20.72 -49.04
C VAL A 50 20.82 19.95 -48.76
N SER A 51 20.02 19.68 -49.79
CA SER A 51 18.67 19.12 -49.68
C SER A 51 18.61 17.85 -48.81
N GLN A 52 19.57 16.95 -48.97
CA GLN A 52 19.64 15.70 -48.21
C GLN A 52 19.89 15.90 -46.71
N SER A 53 20.50 17.02 -46.33
CA SER A 53 20.81 17.34 -44.93
C SER A 53 19.73 18.14 -44.21
N VAL A 54 18.67 18.59 -44.89
CA VAL A 54 17.64 19.44 -44.27
C VAL A 54 16.94 18.72 -43.12
N LYS A 55 16.56 17.46 -43.32
CA LYS A 55 15.90 16.66 -42.29
C LYS A 55 16.76 16.49 -41.03
N GLU A 56 18.03 16.14 -41.20
CA GLU A 56 18.97 15.96 -40.08
C GLU A 56 19.22 17.28 -39.33
N VAL A 57 19.34 18.39 -40.07
CA VAL A 57 19.50 19.73 -39.48
C VAL A 57 18.28 20.13 -38.67
N VAL A 58 17.06 19.93 -39.20
CA VAL A 58 15.82 20.24 -38.47
C VAL A 58 15.68 19.34 -37.24
N GLN A 59 15.94 18.05 -37.37
CA GLN A 59 15.85 17.12 -36.24
C GLN A 59 16.85 17.49 -35.13
N GLY A 60 18.12 17.74 -35.47
CA GLY A 60 19.09 18.17 -34.47
C GLY A 60 18.76 19.53 -33.82
N LEU A 61 18.03 20.41 -34.50
CA LEU A 61 17.52 21.64 -33.88
C LEU A 61 16.32 21.41 -32.95
N VAL A 62 15.51 20.39 -33.23
CA VAL A 62 14.42 19.96 -32.35
C VAL A 62 14.96 19.26 -31.11
N ASP A 63 15.94 18.38 -31.29
CA ASP A 63 16.58 17.64 -30.21
C ASP A 63 17.27 18.58 -29.21
N ASP A 64 17.86 19.67 -29.69
CA ASP A 64 18.45 20.74 -28.86
C ASP A 64 17.42 21.79 -28.39
N GLU A 65 16.12 21.52 -28.58
CA GLU A 65 14.99 22.40 -28.19
C GLU A 65 15.01 23.82 -28.80
N LEU A 66 15.82 24.05 -29.83
CA LEU A 66 15.90 25.35 -30.50
C LEU A 66 14.78 25.55 -31.53
N VAL A 67 14.25 24.46 -32.08
CA VAL A 67 13.04 24.42 -32.92
C VAL A 67 11.97 23.63 -32.19
N SER A 68 10.76 24.21 -32.10
CA SER A 68 9.60 23.50 -31.57
C SER A 68 8.99 22.63 -32.66
N SER A 69 8.49 21.45 -32.26
CA SER A 69 7.76 20.58 -33.15
C SER A 69 6.55 19.97 -32.45
N ASP A 70 5.47 19.78 -33.20
CA ASP A 70 4.27 19.12 -32.71
C ASP A 70 3.54 18.40 -33.84
N LYS A 71 2.84 17.33 -33.50
CA LYS A 71 2.09 16.50 -34.44
C LYS A 71 0.62 16.87 -34.38
N ILE A 72 0.13 17.51 -35.44
CA ILE A 72 -1.26 17.92 -35.57
C ILE A 72 -1.90 17.07 -36.68
N GLY A 73 -2.78 16.15 -36.26
CA GLY A 73 -3.39 15.16 -37.15
C GLY A 73 -2.35 14.17 -37.69
N THR A 74 -2.21 14.10 -39.01
CA THR A 74 -1.27 13.20 -39.69
C THR A 74 0.10 13.82 -39.95
N SER A 75 0.31 15.10 -39.63
CA SER A 75 1.50 15.86 -40.04
C SER A 75 2.25 16.44 -38.84
N ASN A 76 3.58 16.48 -38.94
CA ASN A 76 4.44 17.19 -37.98
C ASN A 76 4.70 18.61 -38.48
N TYR A 77 4.56 19.57 -37.59
CA TYR A 77 4.82 20.99 -37.82
C TYR A 77 6.05 21.41 -37.02
N PHE A 78 6.84 22.30 -37.61
CA PHE A 78 8.08 22.84 -37.04
C PHE A 78 8.03 24.37 -37.07
N TRP A 79 8.40 25.00 -35.96
CA TRP A 79 8.44 26.45 -35.85
C TRP A 79 9.49 26.88 -34.82
N ALA A 80 9.98 28.12 -34.93
CA ALA A 80 10.82 28.72 -33.92
C ALA A 80 10.51 30.21 -33.84
N PHE A 81 10.37 30.73 -32.62
CA PHE A 81 10.20 32.16 -32.37
C PHE A 81 11.37 32.68 -31.53
N PRO A 82 11.89 33.88 -31.83
CA PRO A 82 13.00 34.47 -31.06
C PRO A 82 12.74 34.55 -29.55
N SER A 83 11.47 34.77 -29.16
CA SER A 83 11.05 34.89 -27.75
C SER A 83 10.88 33.54 -27.03
N ALA A 84 10.84 32.42 -27.75
CA ALA A 84 10.51 31.11 -27.18
C ALA A 84 11.54 30.66 -26.14
N ALA A 85 12.84 30.85 -26.41
CA ALA A 85 13.90 30.47 -25.47
C ALA A 85 13.82 31.27 -24.16
N VAL A 86 13.59 32.58 -24.25
CA VAL A 86 13.44 33.47 -23.08
C VAL A 86 12.20 33.10 -22.28
N GLN A 87 11.07 32.84 -22.94
CA GLN A 87 9.83 32.47 -22.27
C GLN A 87 9.94 31.11 -21.56
N ARG A 88 10.60 30.13 -22.18
CA ARG A 88 10.87 28.83 -21.54
C ARG A 88 11.74 28.99 -20.29
N ALA A 89 12.80 29.78 -20.36
CA ALA A 89 13.65 30.05 -19.21
C ALA A 89 12.86 30.70 -18.05
N ARG A 90 12.03 31.71 -18.35
CA ARG A 90 11.17 32.37 -17.36
C ARG A 90 10.13 31.43 -16.74
N ASN A 91 9.48 30.60 -17.56
CA ASN A 91 8.52 29.61 -17.06
C ASN A 91 9.22 28.60 -16.15
N LYS A 92 10.40 28.12 -16.54
CA LYS A 92 11.20 27.19 -15.74
C LYS A 92 11.65 27.80 -14.41
N GLU A 93 12.08 29.06 -14.42
CA GLU A 93 12.43 29.81 -13.22
C GLU A 93 11.24 29.90 -12.27
N LYS A 94 10.08 30.31 -12.78
CA LYS A 94 8.83 30.39 -11.99
C LYS A 94 8.44 29.03 -11.41
N ASP A 95 8.53 27.96 -12.20
CA ASP A 95 8.22 26.61 -11.74
C ASP A 95 9.16 26.15 -10.63
N LEU A 96 10.45 26.47 -10.75
CA LEU A 96 11.45 26.16 -9.73
C LEU A 96 11.23 26.99 -8.45
N GLN A 97 10.90 28.28 -8.57
CA GLN A 97 10.54 29.12 -7.42
C GLN A 97 9.32 28.56 -6.68
N ASN A 98 8.26 28.20 -7.40
CA ASN A 98 7.07 27.57 -6.81
C ASN A 98 7.39 26.23 -6.13
N LYS A 99 8.34 25.44 -6.68
CA LYS A 99 8.78 24.19 -6.06
C LYS A 99 9.54 24.45 -4.76
N ILE A 100 10.47 25.42 -4.77
CA ILE A 100 11.23 25.82 -3.58
C ILE A 100 10.26 26.28 -2.49
N GLU A 101 9.32 27.17 -2.81
CA GLU A 101 8.34 27.66 -1.84
C GLU A 101 7.51 26.52 -1.22
N ARG A 102 7.01 25.58 -2.04
CA ARG A 102 6.27 24.42 -1.54
C ARG A 102 7.11 23.54 -0.62
N GLU A 103 8.34 23.23 -1.01
CA GLU A 103 9.21 22.37 -0.19
C GLU A 103 9.67 23.08 1.09
N THR A 104 9.90 24.39 1.05
CA THR A 104 10.20 25.20 2.24
C THR A 104 9.03 25.18 3.21
N ASN A 105 7.80 25.45 2.75
CA ASN A 105 6.61 25.40 3.59
C ASN A 105 6.38 24.01 4.20
N ARG A 106 6.61 22.96 3.41
CA ARG A 106 6.55 21.57 3.89
C ARG A 106 7.60 21.29 4.96
N HIS A 107 8.83 21.74 4.74
CA HIS A 107 9.94 21.58 5.68
C HIS A 107 9.63 22.29 7.01
N GLU A 108 9.17 23.53 6.96
CA GLU A 108 8.79 24.31 8.15
C GLU A 108 7.65 23.67 8.93
N THR A 109 6.65 23.13 8.23
CA THR A 109 5.53 22.41 8.85
C THR A 109 6.01 21.16 9.57
N LEU A 110 6.86 20.36 8.92
CA LEU A 110 7.44 19.14 9.50
C LEU A 110 8.35 19.48 10.68
N ARG A 111 9.17 20.52 10.58
CA ARG A 111 10.05 20.99 11.65
C ARG A 111 9.24 21.40 12.87
N THR A 112 8.19 22.19 12.68
CA THR A 112 7.28 22.62 13.76
C THR A 112 6.59 21.41 14.40
N THR A 113 6.12 20.46 13.60
CA THR A 113 5.50 19.22 14.10
C THR A 113 6.49 18.40 14.93
N MET A 114 7.73 18.24 14.46
CA MET A 114 8.80 17.56 15.18
C MET A 114 9.08 18.24 16.52
N THR A 115 9.20 19.58 16.54
CA THR A 115 9.42 20.34 17.77
C THR A 115 8.27 20.14 18.75
N ILE A 116 7.01 20.20 18.30
CA ILE A 116 5.83 19.98 19.16
C ILE A 116 5.85 18.55 19.74
N LEU A 117 6.08 17.54 18.89
CA LEU A 117 6.11 16.14 19.31
C LEU A 117 7.24 15.85 20.32
N ASN A 118 8.41 16.48 20.14
CA ASN A 118 9.52 16.34 21.07
C ASN A 118 9.26 17.11 22.38
N SER A 119 8.62 18.29 22.32
CA SER A 119 8.28 19.08 23.51
C SER A 119 7.18 18.49 24.39
N ALA A 120 6.45 17.49 23.92
CA ALA A 120 5.33 16.87 24.62
C ALA A 120 5.77 15.84 25.69
N ASP A 121 6.79 16.18 26.50
CA ASP A 121 7.41 15.30 27.51
C ASP A 121 7.79 13.91 26.94
N ARG A 122 8.22 13.87 25.67
CA ARG A 122 8.65 12.64 24.97
C ARG A 122 10.17 12.52 24.91
N ASP A 123 10.86 13.18 25.81
CA ASP A 123 12.31 13.07 25.90
C ASP A 123 12.72 11.61 26.11
N GLU A 124 13.81 11.21 25.47
CA GLU A 124 14.42 9.89 25.66
C GLU A 124 15.11 9.84 27.02
N THR A 125 14.30 9.79 28.08
CA THR A 125 14.77 9.66 29.46
C THR A 125 14.91 8.18 29.84
N PRO A 126 15.86 7.82 30.73
CA PRO A 126 15.96 6.47 31.27
C PRO A 126 14.66 6.00 31.95
N GLU A 127 13.92 6.91 32.57
CA GLU A 127 12.62 6.63 33.19
C GLU A 127 11.57 6.21 32.16
N ARG A 128 11.50 6.90 31.02
CA ARG A 128 10.59 6.53 29.93
C ARG A 128 10.93 5.16 29.35
N GLU A 129 12.21 4.86 29.17
CA GLU A 129 12.65 3.55 28.70
C GLU A 129 12.23 2.43 29.67
N GLN A 130 12.44 2.63 30.97
CA GLN A 130 12.01 1.69 32.01
C GLN A 130 10.49 1.50 32.02
N LEU A 131 9.71 2.59 31.90
CA LEU A 131 8.25 2.52 31.82
C LEU A 131 7.77 1.77 30.58
N LEU A 132 8.42 1.95 29.42
CA LEU A 132 8.10 1.21 28.20
C LEU A 132 8.41 -0.29 28.34
N GLN A 133 9.54 -0.64 28.97
CA GLN A 133 9.88 -2.04 29.26
C GLN A 133 8.88 -2.68 30.25
N ALA A 134 8.50 -1.95 31.31
CA ALA A 134 7.50 -2.39 32.27
C ALA A 134 6.11 -2.57 31.64
N LEU A 135 5.73 -1.66 30.73
CA LEU A 135 4.48 -1.77 29.99
C LEU A 135 4.49 -3.02 29.08
N GLU A 136 5.62 -3.32 28.43
CA GLU A 136 5.75 -4.50 27.59
C GLU A 136 5.68 -5.79 28.41
N SER A 137 6.33 -5.84 29.57
CA SER A 137 6.28 -7.00 30.46
C SER A 137 4.87 -7.23 31.01
N GLU A 138 4.17 -6.18 31.42
CA GLU A 138 2.78 -6.27 31.89
C GLU A 138 1.81 -6.69 30.78
N LYS A 139 2.00 -6.20 29.54
CA LYS A 139 1.22 -6.67 28.39
C LYS A 139 1.41 -8.16 28.14
N LYS A 140 2.64 -8.66 28.23
CA LYS A 140 2.94 -10.11 28.11
C LYS A 140 2.30 -10.89 29.25
N ARG A 141 2.39 -10.40 30.48
CA ARG A 141 1.77 -11.02 31.66
C ARG A 141 0.25 -11.10 31.52
N HIS A 142 -0.39 -10.01 31.13
CA HIS A 142 -1.83 -9.95 30.87
C HIS A 142 -2.24 -10.94 29.78
N ALA A 143 -1.52 -10.99 28.66
CA ALA A 143 -1.81 -11.93 27.58
C ALA A 143 -1.71 -13.40 28.05
N ASN A 144 -0.69 -13.73 28.85
CA ASN A 144 -0.56 -15.07 29.42
C ASN A 144 -1.72 -15.40 30.37
N ILE A 145 -2.06 -14.49 31.28
CA ILE A 145 -3.20 -14.70 32.20
C ILE A 145 -4.51 -14.91 31.44
N GLN A 146 -4.74 -14.17 30.35
CA GLN A 146 -5.91 -14.37 29.50
C GLN A 146 -5.94 -15.76 28.87
N ILE A 147 -4.80 -16.27 28.39
CA ILE A 147 -4.67 -17.65 27.89
C ILE A 147 -4.97 -18.65 29.01
N GLN A 148 -4.42 -18.45 30.21
CA GLN A 148 -4.69 -19.32 31.36
C GLN A 148 -6.18 -19.32 31.73
N LEU A 149 -6.81 -18.15 31.81
CA LEU A 149 -8.24 -18.04 32.10
C LEU A 149 -9.09 -18.77 31.05
N GLN A 150 -8.68 -18.75 29.79
CA GLN A 150 -9.36 -19.47 28.73
C GLN A 150 -9.31 -21.00 28.93
N LEU A 151 -8.23 -21.54 29.50
CA LEU A 151 -8.13 -22.97 29.84
C LEU A 151 -9.15 -23.37 30.91
N TYR A 152 -9.47 -22.47 31.84
CA TYR A 152 -10.42 -22.72 32.94
C TYR A 152 -11.84 -22.24 32.63
N ARG A 153 -12.14 -21.86 31.38
CA ARG A 153 -13.43 -21.30 30.98
C ARG A 153 -14.63 -22.20 31.34
N GLU A 154 -14.43 -23.51 31.27
CA GLU A 154 -15.48 -24.51 31.54
C GLU A 154 -15.52 -24.98 33.00
N SER A 155 -14.53 -24.57 33.80
CA SER A 155 -14.35 -24.98 35.20
C SER A 155 -14.89 -23.91 36.16
N ASP A 156 -16.14 -23.49 35.95
CA ASP A 156 -16.80 -22.53 36.83
C ASP A 156 -17.15 -23.19 38.18
N PRO A 157 -16.60 -22.71 39.31
CA PRO A 157 -16.88 -23.26 40.64
C PRO A 157 -18.37 -23.20 41.01
N ASP A 158 -19.10 -22.19 40.55
CA ASP A 158 -20.54 -22.05 40.84
C ASP A 158 -21.35 -23.11 40.09
N VAL A 159 -21.03 -23.35 38.81
CA VAL A 159 -21.64 -24.43 38.02
C VAL A 159 -21.32 -25.80 38.62
N TYR A 160 -20.09 -25.99 39.11
CA TYR A 160 -19.69 -27.23 39.78
C TYR A 160 -20.49 -27.44 41.08
N ARG A 161 -20.62 -26.41 41.92
CA ARG A 161 -21.43 -26.45 43.14
C ARG A 161 -22.90 -26.74 42.86
N GLU A 162 -23.47 -26.14 41.81
CA GLU A 162 -24.86 -26.38 41.41
C GLU A 162 -25.07 -27.85 41.01
N LYS A 163 -24.14 -28.41 40.21
CA LYS A 163 -24.15 -29.83 39.85
C LYS A 163 -24.03 -30.73 41.07
N GLU A 164 -23.13 -30.45 42.01
CA GLU A 164 -23.00 -31.24 43.24
C GLU A 164 -24.27 -31.20 44.09
N CYS A 165 -24.91 -30.03 44.21
CA CYS A 165 -26.18 -29.91 44.93
C CYS A 165 -27.29 -30.73 44.26
N LYS A 166 -27.39 -30.65 42.93
CA LYS A 166 -28.37 -31.41 42.17
C LYS A 166 -28.15 -32.92 42.28
N ILE A 167 -26.90 -33.38 42.19
CA ILE A 167 -26.55 -34.80 42.36
C ILE A 167 -27.00 -35.31 43.74
N LYS A 168 -26.84 -34.52 44.80
CA LYS A 168 -27.32 -34.90 46.14
C LYS A 168 -28.83 -35.08 46.18
N ILE A 169 -29.58 -34.14 45.62
CA ILE A 169 -31.06 -34.21 45.58
C ILE A 169 -31.51 -35.39 44.72
N ASP A 170 -30.94 -35.55 43.53
CA ASP A 170 -31.29 -36.65 42.61
C ASP A 170 -30.97 -38.01 43.24
N LYS A 171 -29.88 -38.11 44.02
CA LYS A 171 -29.52 -39.29 44.80
C LYS A 171 -30.56 -39.59 45.89
N GLU A 172 -30.93 -38.61 46.71
CA GLU A 172 -31.95 -38.77 47.75
C GLU A 172 -33.30 -39.22 47.17
N VAL A 173 -33.68 -38.67 46.01
CA VAL A 173 -34.91 -39.06 45.30
C VAL A 173 -34.82 -40.49 44.78
N ALA A 174 -33.68 -40.89 44.19
CA ALA A 174 -33.47 -42.24 43.71
C ALA A 174 -33.50 -43.26 44.85
N ASP A 175 -32.79 -42.99 45.96
CA ASP A 175 -32.74 -43.86 47.13
C ASP A 175 -34.12 -44.02 47.76
N LYS A 176 -34.90 -42.94 47.85
CA LYS A 176 -36.29 -43.01 48.31
C LYS A 176 -37.18 -43.85 47.39
N ALA A 177 -37.04 -43.70 46.08
CA ALA A 177 -37.78 -44.53 45.13
C ALA A 177 -37.42 -46.02 45.27
N THR A 178 -36.13 -46.33 45.52
CA THR A 178 -35.66 -47.68 45.84
C THR A 178 -36.33 -48.23 47.11
N GLU A 179 -36.39 -47.44 48.19
CA GLU A 179 -37.10 -47.82 49.42
C GLU A 179 -38.61 -48.05 49.21
N ASP A 180 -39.25 -47.19 48.42
CA ASP A 180 -40.67 -47.31 48.07
C ASP A 180 -40.94 -48.62 47.29
N ILE A 181 -40.06 -48.97 46.34
CA ILE A 181 -40.13 -50.23 45.59
C ILE A 181 -40.00 -51.44 46.52
N TRP A 182 -39.03 -51.44 47.43
CA TRP A 182 -38.85 -52.53 48.41
C TRP A 182 -40.04 -52.66 49.36
N THR A 183 -40.63 -51.53 49.75
CA THR A 183 -41.83 -51.50 50.60
C THR A 183 -43.03 -52.12 49.87
N LEU A 184 -43.25 -51.73 48.61
CA LEU A 184 -44.32 -52.28 47.77
C LEU A 184 -44.12 -53.78 47.54
N LYS A 185 -42.90 -54.21 47.22
CA LYS A 185 -42.54 -55.62 47.06
C LYS A 185 -42.87 -56.41 48.33
N SER A 186 -42.46 -55.91 49.50
CA SER A 186 -42.73 -56.55 50.79
C SER A 186 -44.22 -56.66 51.08
N TYR A 187 -45.00 -55.62 50.79
CA TYR A 187 -46.46 -55.64 50.92
C TYR A 187 -47.12 -56.66 50.00
N CYS A 188 -46.70 -56.71 48.72
CA CYS A 188 -47.28 -57.63 47.74
C CYS A 188 -47.02 -59.10 48.10
N ILE A 189 -45.81 -59.42 48.55
CA ILE A 189 -45.44 -60.76 49.04
C ILE A 189 -46.33 -61.13 50.23
N ALA A 190 -46.46 -60.24 51.22
CA ALA A 190 -47.21 -60.53 52.44
C ALA A 190 -48.73 -60.60 52.23
N LYS A 191 -49.30 -59.74 51.38
CA LYS A 191 -50.76 -59.60 51.22
C LYS A 191 -51.34 -60.53 50.17
N PHE A 192 -50.61 -60.79 49.09
CA PHE A 192 -51.06 -61.57 47.93
C PHE A 192 -50.36 -62.92 47.79
N ASN A 193 -49.46 -63.29 48.73
CA ASN A 193 -48.71 -64.54 48.72
C ASN A 193 -47.93 -64.77 47.41
N MET A 194 -47.37 -63.68 46.88
CA MET A 194 -46.57 -63.65 45.66
C MET A 194 -45.13 -64.08 45.96
N ASP A 195 -44.50 -64.82 45.05
CA ASP A 195 -43.09 -65.18 45.17
C ASP A 195 -42.17 -63.96 44.93
N ARG A 196 -41.04 -63.93 45.64
CA ARG A 196 -40.10 -62.79 45.60
C ARG A 196 -39.40 -62.66 44.25
N GLU A 197 -38.93 -63.78 43.70
CA GLU A 197 -38.21 -63.81 42.42
C GLU A 197 -39.17 -63.56 41.26
N GLU A 198 -40.42 -64.05 41.38
CA GLU A 198 -41.48 -63.76 40.41
C GLU A 198 -41.83 -62.27 40.36
N PHE A 199 -41.95 -61.59 41.51
CA PHE A 199 -42.17 -60.14 41.55
C PHE A 199 -41.04 -59.38 40.83
N ASP A 200 -39.78 -59.67 41.16
CA ASP A 200 -38.63 -58.99 40.55
C ASP A 200 -38.58 -59.21 39.04
N LYS A 201 -38.82 -60.45 38.59
CA LYS A 201 -38.87 -60.78 37.16
C LYS A 201 -40.01 -60.07 36.43
N MET A 202 -41.18 -59.94 37.05
CA MET A 202 -42.33 -59.24 36.45
C MET A 202 -42.09 -57.75 36.27
N PHE A 203 -41.45 -57.10 37.25
CA PHE A 203 -41.18 -55.66 37.22
C PHE A 203 -39.79 -55.30 36.67
N GLY A 204 -38.99 -56.30 36.29
CA GLY A 204 -37.65 -56.10 35.73
C GLY A 204 -36.66 -55.52 36.74
N ILE A 205 -36.77 -55.90 38.02
CA ILE A 205 -35.89 -55.45 39.10
C ILE A 205 -34.62 -56.34 39.08
N PRO A 206 -33.42 -55.77 38.85
CA PRO A 206 -32.16 -56.51 38.88
C PRO A 206 -31.81 -57.08 40.27
N GLU A 207 -30.98 -58.12 40.32
CA GLU A 207 -30.50 -58.70 41.59
C GLU A 207 -29.59 -57.75 42.38
N ASP A 208 -28.87 -56.88 41.68
CA ASP A 208 -27.98 -55.86 42.23
C ASP A 208 -28.67 -54.50 42.45
N PHE A 209 -30.01 -54.49 42.44
CA PHE A 209 -30.79 -53.27 42.68
C PHE A 209 -30.66 -52.81 44.13
N ASP A 210 -29.96 -51.70 44.33
CA ASP A 210 -29.69 -51.10 45.64
C ASP A 210 -29.74 -49.57 45.57
N THR A 211 -29.70 -48.95 46.76
CA THR A 211 -29.44 -47.53 46.94
C THR A 211 -28.08 -47.15 46.34
N LEU A 212 -27.97 -45.90 45.91
CA LEU A 212 -26.75 -45.38 45.31
C LEU A 212 -25.70 -45.16 46.42
N SER A 213 -24.52 -45.76 46.32
CA SER A 213 -23.39 -45.51 47.25
C SER A 213 -22.67 -44.20 46.93
#